data_AF-A0A944UFZ3-F1
#
_entry.id   AF-A0A944UFZ3-F1
#
_cell.length_a   1.000
_cell.length_b   1.000
_cell.length_c   1.000
_cell.angle_alpha   90.00
_cell.angle_beta   90.00
_cell.angle_gamma   90.00
#
_symmetry.space_group_name_H-M   'P 1'
#
loop_
_entity.id
_entity.type
_entity.pdbx_description
1 polymer ?
#
loop_
_entity_poly.entity_id
_entity_poly.type
_entity_poly.pdbx_seq_one_letter_code
_entity_poly.pdbx_strand_id
1 'polypeptide(L)'
;DVTVNINGDEQKGAVTVKGPKEIETDISEEKAKGFLTENLASIAMHRGPRSFDESDGKYKLSFGDDGTHPLGRKLVMGGDGMSSFYRIKDGRIQQINRQTPRMSFSINIEESRKNQDGKFLTHKYSVFYFNPETKGLKDVESYTDGYTRVGEADLPEQRRIINCEEGAISVSTMTLSNHKLL
;
A
#
# COMPACT_ATOMS: atom_id res chain seq x y z
N ASP A 1 18.78 -6.39 -7.27
CA ASP A 1 19.45 -6.25 -5.96
C ASP A 1 18.54 -5.51 -5.01
N VAL A 2 18.73 -5.68 -3.71
CA VAL A 2 17.96 -5.03 -2.66
C VAL A 2 18.82 -4.70 -1.44
N THR A 3 18.55 -3.54 -0.85
CA THR A 3 19.04 -3.13 0.47
C THR A 3 17.83 -2.90 1.37
N VAL A 4 17.75 -3.61 2.49
CA VAL A 4 16.79 -3.39 3.57
C VAL A 4 17.51 -2.67 4.70
N ASN A 5 16.91 -1.61 5.24
CA ASN A 5 17.43 -0.91 6.41
C ASN A 5 16.31 -0.70 7.43
N ILE A 6 16.48 -1.22 8.64
CA ILE A 6 15.52 -1.07 9.75
C ILE A 6 16.24 -0.34 10.89
N ASN A 7 15.88 0.91 11.16
CA ASN A 7 16.49 1.74 12.21
C ASN A 7 18.03 1.85 12.13
N GLY A 8 18.59 1.80 10.93
CA GLY A 8 20.04 1.84 10.69
C GLY A 8 20.67 0.47 10.45
N ASP A 9 20.01 -0.63 10.80
CA ASP A 9 20.52 -1.98 10.58
C ASP A 9 20.29 -2.39 9.12
N GLU A 10 21.38 -2.47 8.37
CA GLU A 10 21.36 -2.69 6.91
C GLU A 10 21.65 -4.16 6.54
N GLN A 11 20.81 -4.72 5.67
CA GLN A 11 20.98 -6.04 5.06
C GLN A 11 20.88 -5.91 3.53
N LYS A 12 21.74 -6.62 2.80
CA LYS A 12 21.79 -6.59 1.33
C LYS A 12 21.62 -7.97 0.75
N GLY A 13 21.06 -8.02 -0.45
CA GLY A 13 20.89 -9.26 -1.17
C GLY A 13 20.34 -9.08 -2.58
N ALA A 14 19.93 -10.20 -3.16
CA ALA A 14 19.15 -10.29 -4.38
C ALA A 14 17.72 -10.73 -4.05
N VAL A 15 16.76 -10.30 -4.86
CA VAL A 15 15.36 -10.70 -4.74
C VAL A 15 14.75 -10.95 -6.11
N THR A 16 13.97 -12.02 -6.22
CA THR A 16 13.19 -12.40 -7.39
C THR A 16 11.72 -12.44 -6.99
N VAL A 17 10.87 -11.69 -7.69
CA VAL A 17 9.42 -11.65 -7.44
C VAL A 17 8.69 -12.21 -8.65
N LYS A 18 8.15 -13.43 -8.54
CA LYS A 18 7.30 -14.04 -9.58
C LYS A 18 5.82 -13.79 -9.31
N GLY A 19 5.45 -13.55 -8.06
CA GLY A 19 4.10 -13.19 -7.65
C GLY A 19 4.01 -12.90 -6.15
N PRO A 20 2.83 -12.52 -5.63
CA PRO A 20 2.67 -12.17 -4.23
C PRO A 20 2.90 -13.31 -3.24
N LYS A 21 2.96 -14.57 -3.72
CA LYS A 21 3.23 -15.77 -2.92
C LYS A 21 4.55 -16.45 -3.29
N GLU A 22 5.28 -15.91 -4.27
CA GLU A 22 6.49 -16.53 -4.81
C GLU A 22 7.57 -15.44 -4.92
N ILE A 23 8.21 -15.20 -3.78
CA ILE A 23 9.29 -14.23 -3.58
C ILE A 23 10.49 -14.99 -3.03
N GLU A 24 11.59 -14.95 -3.75
CA GLU A 24 12.86 -15.59 -3.39
C GLU A 24 13.89 -14.50 -3.08
N THR A 25 14.62 -14.63 -1.97
CA THR A 25 15.69 -13.70 -1.55
C THR A 25 16.81 -14.46 -0.86
N ASP A 26 18.04 -13.98 -1.00
CA ASP A 26 19.22 -14.50 -0.32
C ASP A 26 19.54 -13.79 1.01
N ILE A 27 18.75 -12.78 1.41
CA ILE A 27 18.81 -12.19 2.75
C ILE A 27 18.45 -13.26 3.77
N SER A 28 19.40 -13.57 4.66
CA SER A 28 19.27 -14.60 5.71
C SER A 28 18.80 -14.06 7.05
N GLU A 29 18.98 -12.77 7.33
CA GLU A 29 18.49 -12.14 8.56
C GLU A 29 16.95 -12.08 8.54
N GLU A 30 16.32 -12.76 9.49
CA GLU A 30 14.89 -13.06 9.47
C GLU A 30 14.01 -11.80 9.54
N LYS A 31 14.41 -10.77 10.29
CA LYS A 31 13.62 -9.53 10.40
C LYS A 31 13.60 -8.76 9.08
N ALA A 32 14.75 -8.58 8.45
CA ALA A 32 14.89 -7.93 7.16
C ALA A 32 14.22 -8.74 6.04
N LYS A 33 14.35 -10.06 6.07
CA LYS A 33 13.67 -10.97 5.14
C LYS A 33 12.16 -10.90 5.27
N GLY A 34 11.63 -10.93 6.49
CA GLY A 34 10.20 -10.78 6.78
C GLY A 34 9.67 -9.44 6.26
N PHE A 35 10.31 -8.33 6.67
CA PHE A 35 9.96 -6.99 6.20
C PHE A 35 9.92 -6.88 4.67
N LEU A 36 10.95 -7.39 4.00
CA LEU A 36 11.06 -7.36 2.54
C LEU A 36 9.95 -8.18 1.86
N THR A 37 9.79 -9.43 2.29
CA THR A 37 8.84 -10.36 1.67
C THR A 37 7.40 -9.91 1.87
N GLU A 38 7.02 -9.44 3.05
CA GLU A 38 5.69 -8.90 3.33
C GLU A 38 5.37 -7.67 2.47
N ASN A 39 6.32 -6.73 2.36
CA ASN A 39 6.12 -5.52 1.58
C ASN A 39 6.04 -5.77 0.08
N LEU A 40 6.93 -6.62 -0.46
CA LEU A 40 6.88 -6.99 -1.87
C LEU A 40 5.63 -7.81 -2.21
N ALA A 41 5.19 -8.71 -1.31
CA ALA A 41 3.95 -9.46 -1.48
C ALA A 41 2.74 -8.53 -1.53
N SER A 42 2.68 -7.56 -0.61
CA SER A 42 1.64 -6.52 -0.59
C SER A 42 1.60 -5.73 -1.90
N ILE A 43 2.76 -5.23 -2.36
CA ILE A 43 2.85 -4.49 -3.63
C ILE A 43 2.38 -5.35 -4.82
N ALA A 44 2.89 -6.58 -4.94
CA ALA A 44 2.56 -7.47 -6.05
C ALA A 44 1.05 -7.80 -6.07
N MET A 45 0.45 -8.05 -4.90
CA MET A 45 -0.98 -8.30 -4.76
C MET A 45 -1.83 -7.09 -5.18
N HIS A 46 -1.44 -5.89 -4.76
CA HIS A 46 -2.22 -4.67 -5.03
C HIS A 46 -2.05 -4.12 -6.45
N ARG A 47 -0.92 -4.41 -7.10
CA ARG A 47 -0.62 -3.94 -8.46
C ARG A 47 -0.85 -4.99 -9.54
N GLY A 48 -1.26 -6.21 -9.17
CA GLY A 48 -1.70 -7.22 -10.12
C GLY A 48 -2.90 -6.74 -10.96
N PRO A 49 -2.92 -6.99 -12.28
CA PRO A 49 -3.98 -6.52 -13.16
C PRO A 49 -5.32 -7.16 -12.77
N ARG A 50 -6.35 -6.31 -12.61
CA ARG A 50 -7.74 -6.72 -12.37
C ARG A 50 -8.66 -5.74 -13.06
N SER A 51 -9.70 -6.25 -13.72
CA SER A 51 -10.77 -5.42 -14.26
C SER A 51 -11.64 -4.85 -13.14
N PHE A 52 -12.45 -3.84 -13.48
CA PHE A 52 -13.43 -3.29 -12.55
C PHE A 52 -14.44 -4.37 -12.10
N ASP A 53 -14.92 -5.19 -13.02
CA ASP A 53 -15.91 -6.25 -12.74
C ASP A 53 -15.36 -7.32 -11.79
N GLU A 54 -14.07 -7.64 -11.90
CA GLU A 54 -13.38 -8.57 -11.00
C GLU A 54 -13.09 -7.98 -9.61
N SER A 55 -13.06 -6.64 -9.47
CA SER A 55 -12.73 -5.94 -8.22
C SER A 55 -13.94 -5.30 -7.56
N ASP A 56 -14.17 -4.01 -7.80
CA ASP A 56 -15.10 -3.16 -7.04
C ASP A 56 -16.48 -3.18 -7.69
N GLY A 57 -16.55 -3.50 -8.99
CA GLY A 57 -17.79 -3.60 -9.77
C GLY A 57 -18.71 -4.74 -9.36
N LYS A 58 -18.21 -5.73 -8.61
CA LYS A 58 -19.03 -6.81 -8.06
C LYS A 58 -19.92 -6.38 -6.88
N TYR A 59 -19.69 -5.19 -6.31
CA TYR A 59 -20.43 -4.69 -5.15
C TYR A 59 -21.50 -3.68 -5.55
N LYS A 60 -22.50 -3.49 -4.67
CA LYS A 60 -23.52 -2.45 -4.86
C LYS A 60 -22.93 -1.10 -4.47
N LEU A 61 -22.54 -0.30 -5.46
CA LEU A 61 -21.95 1.01 -5.23
C LEU A 61 -23.02 2.10 -5.07
N SER A 62 -22.92 2.90 -4.01
CA SER A 62 -23.82 4.03 -3.78
C SER A 62 -23.09 5.24 -3.21
N PHE A 63 -23.58 6.44 -3.51
CA PHE A 63 -23.07 7.65 -2.88
C PHE A 63 -23.57 7.77 -1.44
N GLY A 64 -22.64 8.07 -0.52
CA GLY A 64 -22.93 8.18 0.91
C GLY A 64 -23.10 9.62 1.41
N ASP A 65 -22.80 10.63 0.58
CA ASP A 65 -22.98 12.05 0.88
C ASP A 65 -22.97 12.93 -0.39
N ASP A 66 -23.11 14.24 -0.21
CA ASP A 66 -23.18 15.25 -1.27
C ASP A 66 -21.81 15.55 -1.93
N GLY A 67 -20.71 15.13 -1.30
CA GLY A 67 -19.34 15.33 -1.77
C GLY A 67 -18.68 16.64 -1.37
N THR A 68 -19.21 17.35 -0.38
CA THR A 68 -18.62 18.59 0.17
C THR A 68 -17.35 18.35 1.01
N HIS A 69 -17.07 17.10 1.39
CA HIS A 69 -15.88 16.73 2.15
C HIS A 69 -14.58 17.09 1.39
N PRO A 70 -13.50 17.56 2.06
CA PRO A 70 -12.26 17.97 1.38
C PRO A 70 -11.60 16.88 0.51
N LEU A 71 -11.76 15.62 0.91
CA LEU A 71 -11.30 14.42 0.18
C LEU A 71 -12.29 13.92 -0.89
N GLY A 72 -13.41 14.62 -1.09
CA GLY A 72 -14.41 14.33 -2.09
C GLY A 72 -15.54 13.41 -1.63
N ARG A 73 -16.33 12.95 -2.60
CA ARG A 73 -17.59 12.23 -2.36
C ARG A 73 -17.37 10.84 -1.82
N LYS A 74 -18.19 10.45 -0.85
CA LYS A 74 -18.19 9.10 -0.28
C LYS A 74 -18.85 8.13 -1.25
N LEU A 75 -18.15 7.06 -1.60
CA LEU A 75 -18.66 5.91 -2.35
C LEU A 75 -18.67 4.69 -1.42
N VAL A 76 -19.85 4.16 -1.12
CA VAL A 76 -20.05 3.01 -0.23
C VAL A 76 -20.11 1.72 -1.04
N MET A 77 -19.46 0.66 -0.54
CA MET A 77 -19.43 -0.67 -1.15
C MET A 77 -20.41 -1.62 -0.43
N GLY A 78 -21.65 -1.65 -0.91
CA GLY A 78 -22.69 -2.50 -0.33
C GLY A 78 -22.44 -3.99 -0.58
N GLY A 79 -22.48 -4.78 0.50
CA GLY A 79 -22.38 -6.24 0.45
C GLY A 79 -20.95 -6.80 0.45
N ASP A 80 -19.95 -5.96 0.76
CA ASP A 80 -18.54 -6.35 0.75
C ASP A 80 -18.06 -7.08 2.01
N GLY A 81 -18.89 -7.15 3.05
CA GLY A 81 -18.55 -7.74 4.35
C GLY A 81 -17.53 -6.96 5.18
N MET A 82 -17.10 -5.78 4.71
CA MET A 82 -16.08 -4.94 5.34
C MET A 82 -16.55 -3.49 5.54
N SER A 83 -17.82 -3.19 5.25
CA SER A 83 -18.37 -1.84 5.38
C SER A 83 -17.51 -0.80 4.67
N SER A 84 -16.89 -1.17 3.54
CA SER A 84 -15.88 -0.32 2.93
C SER A 84 -16.52 0.92 2.32
N PHE A 85 -15.77 2.01 2.35
CA PHE A 85 -16.07 3.17 1.52
C PHE A 85 -14.79 3.80 1.01
N TYR A 86 -14.91 4.49 -0.12
CA TYR A 86 -13.89 5.38 -0.65
C TYR A 86 -14.31 6.83 -0.53
N ARG A 87 -13.33 7.72 -0.47
CA ARG A 87 -13.51 9.14 -0.84
C ARG A 87 -12.92 9.36 -2.21
N ILE A 88 -13.69 9.93 -3.12
CA ILE A 88 -13.27 10.15 -4.52
C ILE A 88 -13.32 11.64 -4.85
N LYS A 89 -12.21 12.15 -5.39
CA LYS A 89 -12.06 13.54 -5.85
C LYS A 89 -11.17 13.58 -7.08
N ASP A 90 -11.51 14.39 -8.07
CA ASP A 90 -10.74 14.59 -9.29
C ASP A 90 -10.43 13.28 -10.05
N GLY A 91 -11.42 12.38 -10.09
CA GLY A 91 -11.28 11.06 -10.73
C GLY A 91 -10.34 10.10 -10.00
N ARG A 92 -9.98 10.40 -8.74
CA ARG A 92 -9.05 9.61 -7.93
C ARG A 92 -9.66 9.22 -6.59
N ILE A 93 -9.32 8.02 -6.13
CA ILE A 93 -9.51 7.64 -4.72
C ILE A 93 -8.51 8.46 -3.90
N GLN A 94 -9.02 9.15 -2.88
CA GLN A 94 -8.25 9.95 -1.91
C GLN A 94 -8.18 9.27 -0.55
N GLN A 95 -9.21 8.49 -0.21
CA GLN A 95 -9.28 7.74 1.04
C GLN A 95 -9.91 6.38 0.81
N ILE A 96 -9.39 5.38 1.51
CA ILE A 96 -9.96 4.03 1.59
C ILE A 96 -10.24 3.74 3.04
N ASN A 97 -11.46 3.30 3.36
CA ASN A 97 -11.81 2.88 4.71
C ASN A 97 -12.39 1.48 4.66
N ARG A 98 -11.98 0.64 5.63
CA ARG A 98 -12.53 -0.70 5.84
C ARG A 98 -12.72 -0.98 7.31
N GLN A 99 -13.80 -1.67 7.64
CA GLN A 99 -14.15 -2.06 9.00
C GLN A 99 -14.83 -3.44 9.05
N THR A 100 -14.24 -4.33 9.83
CA THR A 100 -14.80 -5.62 10.25
C THR A 100 -14.75 -5.70 11.78
N PRO A 101 -15.35 -6.73 12.40
CA PRO A 101 -15.17 -6.96 13.83
C PRO A 101 -13.71 -7.17 14.26
N ARG A 102 -12.82 -7.57 13.34
CA ARG A 102 -11.40 -7.88 13.64
C ARG A 102 -10.42 -6.80 13.22
N MET A 103 -10.85 -5.84 12.39
CA MET A 103 -9.95 -4.92 11.71
C MET A 103 -10.67 -3.62 11.39
N SER A 104 -10.04 -2.49 11.65
CA SER A 104 -10.55 -1.17 11.25
C SER A 104 -9.37 -0.31 10.83
N PHE A 105 -9.38 0.19 9.59
CA PHE A 105 -8.32 1.08 9.12
C PHE A 105 -8.82 2.12 8.11
N SER A 106 -8.04 3.19 7.98
CA SER A 106 -8.21 4.23 6.96
C SER A 106 -6.89 4.49 6.26
N ILE A 107 -6.85 4.43 4.94
CA ILE A 107 -5.71 4.82 4.11
C ILE A 107 -6.02 6.18 3.51
N ASN A 108 -5.14 7.15 3.68
CA ASN A 108 -5.21 8.46 3.03
C ASN A 108 -4.10 8.58 1.99
N ILE A 109 -4.46 8.82 0.74
CA ILE A 109 -3.51 9.05 -0.35
C ILE A 109 -3.17 10.53 -0.35
N GLU A 110 -1.89 10.85 -0.17
CA GLU A 110 -1.40 12.22 -0.02
C GLU A 110 -0.76 12.73 -1.32
N GLU A 111 -0.05 11.84 -2.04
CA GLU A 111 0.60 12.18 -3.30
C GLU A 111 0.50 11.02 -4.28
N SER A 112 0.22 11.33 -5.54
CA SER A 112 0.34 10.41 -6.67
C SER A 112 1.11 11.08 -7.79
N ARG A 113 1.85 10.29 -8.56
CA ARG A 113 2.64 10.75 -9.72
C ARG A 113 2.13 10.08 -10.98
N LYS A 114 2.09 10.84 -12.08
CA LYS A 114 1.82 10.24 -13.38
C LYS A 114 3.08 9.53 -13.88
N ASN A 115 2.92 8.31 -14.39
CA ASN A 115 3.96 7.62 -15.13
C ASN A 115 4.03 8.13 -16.58
N GLN A 116 4.93 7.53 -17.38
CA GLN A 116 5.14 7.92 -18.78
C GLN A 116 3.89 7.70 -19.66
N ASP A 117 2.97 6.82 -19.25
CA ASP A 117 1.72 6.53 -19.96
C ASP A 117 0.53 7.36 -19.43
N GLY A 118 0.79 8.32 -18.54
CA GLY A 118 -0.24 9.16 -17.91
C GLY A 118 -1.07 8.47 -16.82
N LYS A 119 -0.74 7.23 -16.43
CA LYS A 119 -1.37 6.49 -15.32
C LYS A 119 -0.80 6.94 -13.97
N PHE A 120 -1.59 6.82 -12.91
CA PHE A 120 -1.18 7.26 -11.57
C PHE A 120 -0.49 6.14 -10.79
N LEU A 121 0.64 6.48 -10.17
CA LEU A 121 1.36 5.70 -9.18
C LEU A 121 1.25 6.42 -7.83
N THR A 122 0.80 5.72 -6.80
CA THR A 122 0.73 6.27 -5.43
C THR A 122 2.15 6.50 -4.91
N HIS A 123 2.48 7.73 -4.51
CA HIS A 123 3.83 8.06 -4.02
C HIS A 123 3.88 8.20 -2.50
N LYS A 124 2.87 8.83 -1.90
CA LYS A 124 2.78 9.00 -0.43
C LYS A 124 1.37 8.70 0.05
N TYR A 125 1.29 7.97 1.13
CA TYR A 125 0.04 7.67 1.80
C TYR A 125 0.29 7.31 3.26
N SER A 126 -0.75 7.46 4.08
CA SER A 126 -0.71 7.07 5.49
C SER A 126 -1.85 6.10 5.79
N VAL A 127 -1.58 5.11 6.62
CA VAL A 127 -2.55 4.12 7.10
C VAL A 127 -2.76 4.32 8.60
N PHE A 128 -4.00 4.54 8.99
CA PHE A 128 -4.42 4.67 10.37
C PHE A 128 -5.16 3.41 10.76
N TYR A 129 -4.64 2.68 11.75
CA TYR A 129 -5.27 1.49 12.29
C TYR A 129 -5.99 1.83 13.59
N PHE A 130 -7.20 1.30 13.75
CA PHE A 130 -8.05 1.54 14.91
C PHE A 130 -8.41 0.22 15.58
N ASN A 131 -8.56 0.25 16.90
CA ASN A 131 -9.23 -0.84 17.60
C ASN A 131 -10.70 -0.89 17.14
N PRO A 132 -11.18 -2.04 16.61
CA PRO A 132 -12.54 -2.12 16.04
C PRO A 132 -13.64 -1.96 17.09
N GLU A 133 -13.37 -2.27 18.36
CA GLU A 133 -14.32 -2.15 19.48
C GLU A 133 -14.30 -0.75 20.08
N THR A 134 -13.13 -0.27 20.51
CA THR A 134 -13.00 1.01 21.24
C THR A 134 -12.92 2.22 20.33
N LYS A 135 -12.66 2.02 19.04
CA LYS A 135 -12.38 3.07 18.04
C LYS A 135 -11.13 3.90 18.31
N GLY A 136 -10.37 3.57 19.36
CA GLY A 136 -9.10 4.21 19.65
C GLY A 136 -8.07 3.96 18.55
N LEU A 137 -7.25 4.97 18.26
CA LEU A 137 -6.12 4.83 17.35
C LEU A 137 -5.14 3.80 17.94
N LYS A 138 -4.81 2.78 17.16
CA LYS A 138 -3.87 1.71 17.54
C LYS A 138 -2.49 1.98 16.98
N ASP A 139 -2.41 2.38 15.71
CA ASP A 139 -1.14 2.57 15.01
C ASP A 139 -1.33 3.50 13.80
N VAL A 140 -0.23 4.11 13.36
CA VAL A 140 -0.14 4.91 12.15
C VAL A 140 1.14 4.54 11.40
N GLU A 141 0.98 4.18 10.14
CA GLU A 141 2.09 3.94 9.23
C GLU A 141 2.08 5.00 8.12
N SER A 142 3.20 5.66 7.88
CA SER A 142 3.39 6.55 6.74
C SER A 142 4.31 5.91 5.72
N TYR A 143 3.87 5.90 4.47
CA TYR A 143 4.55 5.27 3.35
C TYR A 143 5.07 6.31 2.36
N THR A 144 6.26 6.07 1.83
CA THR A 144 6.77 6.77 0.65
C THR A 144 7.36 5.77 -0.33
N ASP A 145 6.78 5.67 -1.52
CA ASP A 145 7.14 4.69 -2.54
C ASP A 145 7.79 5.36 -3.76
N GLY A 146 8.93 4.85 -4.18
CA GLY A 146 9.62 5.21 -5.43
C GLY A 146 9.42 4.13 -6.49
N TYR A 147 9.46 4.53 -7.76
CA TYR A 147 9.31 3.62 -8.89
C TYR A 147 10.33 3.92 -9.97
N THR A 148 10.82 2.85 -10.61
CA THR A 148 11.68 2.93 -11.79
C THR A 148 11.05 2.20 -12.96
N ARG A 149 11.17 2.77 -14.17
CA ARG A 149 10.60 2.19 -15.39
C ARG A 149 11.57 1.19 -15.99
N VAL A 150 11.09 -0.02 -16.27
CA VAL A 150 11.84 -1.09 -16.96
C VAL A 150 10.94 -1.68 -18.05
N GLY A 151 11.33 -1.51 -19.31
CA GLY A 151 10.44 -1.83 -20.44
C GLY A 151 9.14 -1.03 -20.36
N GLU A 152 8.01 -1.72 -20.28
CA GLU A 152 6.67 -1.11 -20.17
C GLU A 152 6.14 -1.05 -18.72
N ALA A 153 6.90 -1.53 -17.74
CA ALA A 153 6.46 -1.64 -16.35
C ALA A 153 7.17 -0.65 -15.43
N ASP A 154 6.41 0.02 -14.57
CA ASP A 154 6.95 0.78 -13.44
C ASP A 154 7.12 -0.16 -12.24
N LEU A 155 8.35 -0.50 -11.90
CA LEU A 155 8.70 -1.43 -10.82
C LEU A 155 9.04 -0.67 -9.53
N PRO A 156 8.87 -1.29 -8.34
CA PRO A 156 9.20 -0.64 -7.07
C PRO A 156 10.70 -0.39 -6.99
N GLU A 157 11.10 0.85 -6.75
CA GLU A 157 12.50 1.26 -6.56
C GLU A 157 12.81 1.50 -5.09
N GLN A 158 11.86 2.08 -4.36
CA GLN A 158 12.03 2.37 -2.95
C GLN A 158 10.70 2.21 -2.23
N ARG A 159 10.75 1.76 -0.98
CA ARG A 159 9.69 2.01 0.01
C ARG A 159 10.33 2.46 1.30
N ARG A 160 9.78 3.52 1.90
CA ARG A 160 10.02 3.91 3.29
C ARG A 160 8.73 3.77 4.07
N ILE A 161 8.81 3.19 5.26
CA ILE A 161 7.75 3.13 6.24
C ILE A 161 8.23 3.83 7.51
N ILE A 162 7.42 4.75 8.02
CA ILE A 162 7.59 5.33 9.35
C ILE A 162 6.37 4.94 10.16
N ASN A 163 6.56 4.28 11.29
CA ASN A 163 5.47 3.87 12.17
C ASN A 163 5.86 4.02 13.64
N CYS A 164 4.87 3.90 14.53
CA CYS A 164 5.06 4.00 15.96
C CYS A 164 4.80 2.62 16.60
N GLU A 165 5.87 1.95 17.00
CA GLU A 165 5.80 0.66 17.70
C GLU A 165 6.19 0.87 19.17
N GLU A 166 5.31 0.45 20.09
CA GLU A 166 5.57 0.46 21.54
C GLU A 166 5.98 1.84 22.10
N GLY A 167 5.51 2.93 21.48
CA GLY A 167 5.85 4.30 21.88
C GLY A 167 7.18 4.82 21.32
N ALA A 168 7.83 4.06 20.45
CA ALA A 168 9.02 4.47 19.72
C ALA A 168 8.75 4.59 18.21
N ILE A 169 9.41 5.55 17.56
CA ILE A 169 9.36 5.68 16.11
C ILE A 169 10.32 4.65 15.49
N SER A 170 9.79 3.84 14.58
CA SER A 170 10.56 2.94 13.73
C SER A 170 10.58 3.49 12.31
N VAL A 171 11.73 3.42 11.66
CA VAL A 171 11.93 3.81 10.26
C VAL A 171 12.55 2.64 9.52
N SER A 172 11.82 2.11 8.54
CA SER A 172 12.25 0.99 7.72
C SER A 172 12.26 1.36 6.25
N THR A 173 13.26 0.90 5.51
CA THR A 173 13.35 1.09 4.06
C THR A 173 13.68 -0.21 3.35
N MET A 174 13.15 -0.37 2.14
CA MET A 174 13.72 -1.26 1.12
C MET A 174 14.04 -0.43 -0.11
N THR A 175 15.25 -0.58 -0.64
CA THR A 175 15.71 0.06 -1.88
C THR A 175 16.12 -1.03 -2.84
N LEU A 176 15.50 -1.07 -4.00
CA LEU A 176 15.76 -2.04 -5.06
C LEU A 176 16.53 -1.35 -6.19
N SER A 177 17.41 -2.11 -6.82
CA SER A 177 18.19 -1.65 -7.96
C SER A 177 18.47 -2.81 -8.91
N ASN A 178 19.05 -2.50 -10.07
CA ASN A 178 19.42 -3.50 -11.08
C ASN A 178 18.22 -4.35 -11.53
N HIS A 179 17.05 -3.71 -11.66
CA HIS A 179 15.80 -4.35 -12.03
C HIS A 179 15.88 -5.01 -13.41
N LYS A 180 15.29 -6.20 -13.51
CA LYS A 180 15.08 -6.95 -14.75
C LYS A 180 13.68 -7.55 -14.72
N LEU A 181 13.01 -7.54 -15.87
CA LEU A 181 11.78 -8.32 -16.04
C LEU A 181 12.17 -9.80 -16.19
N LEU A 182 11.33 -10.67 -15.62
CA LEU A 182 11.46 -12.13 -15.74
C LEU A 182 10.91 -12.63 -17.07
#